data_AF-A0A238Z4U0-F1
#
_entry.id   AF-A0A238Z4U0-F1
#
_cell.length_a   1.000
_cell.length_b   1.000
_cell.length_c   1.000
_cell.angle_alpha   90.00
_cell.angle_beta   90.00
_cell.angle_gamma   90.00
#
_symmetry.space_group_name_H-M   'P 1'
#
loop_
_entity.id
_entity.type
_entity.pdbx_description
1 polymer ?
#
loop_
_entity_poly.entity_id
_entity_poly.type
_entity_poly.pdbx_seq_one_letter_code
_entity_poly.pdbx_strand_id
1 'polypeptide(L)'
;FFSVVSPLLSRSLVLALQPLTDDDIRAVLRRALTSERGLDGAVTLTEEAEQHLVRVAGGDARKALTALESGAGAARAAGADVLDLATLETAVAQAAVRYDRQGDQHYDVASALIKSIRGSDVDAALHYLARMVSAGEDPRFIARRLVISASEDIGMADPSALLTAVAAADAVAFIGMPEGHFPLAQAVVHLATAPKSNAVTVGISESMADVQAGLAGPVPPGLRDAHYAAAKKLGHGKTYDYPHAHPDGVVPQQYPPDALVGKDYYRPTARGAEARLVERLAKLRAIVRRQPREHRSDERGTGGRAAGSRREPASGGGQGGPSAGHGA
;
A
#
# COMPACT_ATOMS: atom_id res chain seq x y z
N PHE A 1 -13.49 16.05 -6.24
CA PHE A 1 -12.50 16.55 -7.21
C PHE A 1 -11.11 16.14 -6.76
N PHE A 2 -10.54 15.06 -7.30
CA PHE A 2 -9.25 14.54 -6.82
C PHE A 2 -8.17 14.43 -7.91
N SER A 3 -8.51 14.73 -9.17
CA SER A 3 -7.64 14.58 -10.34
C SER A 3 -7.44 15.86 -11.16
N VAL A 4 -8.03 17.00 -10.75
CA VAL A 4 -7.91 18.27 -11.47
C VAL A 4 -7.08 19.26 -10.63
N VAL A 5 -6.04 19.84 -11.23
CA VAL A 5 -5.13 20.79 -10.55
C VAL A 5 -5.81 22.12 -10.25
N SER A 6 -5.47 22.74 -9.12
CA SER A 6 -6.06 24.00 -8.64
C SER A 6 -6.06 25.15 -9.67
N PRO A 7 -5.03 25.34 -10.52
CA PRO A 7 -5.06 26.37 -11.55
C PRO A 7 -6.21 26.21 -12.56
N LEU A 8 -6.57 24.97 -12.93
CA LEU A 8 -7.70 24.70 -13.83
C LEU A 8 -9.04 24.98 -13.14
N LEU A 9 -9.18 24.58 -11.88
CA LEU A 9 -10.40 24.85 -11.10
C LEU A 9 -10.66 26.35 -10.93
N SER A 10 -9.61 27.15 -10.78
CA SER A 10 -9.74 28.61 -10.61
C SER A 10 -10.33 29.35 -11.81
N ARG A 11 -10.36 28.70 -12.99
CA ARG A 11 -10.81 29.29 -14.27
C ARG A 11 -11.92 28.49 -14.95
N SER A 12 -12.47 27.48 -14.27
CA SER A 12 -13.51 26.62 -14.83
C SER A 12 -14.81 26.75 -14.04
N LEU A 13 -15.94 26.76 -14.74
CA LEU A 13 -17.25 26.66 -14.10
C LEU A 13 -17.53 25.19 -13.76
N VAL A 14 -17.77 24.90 -12.49
CA VAL A 14 -18.12 23.55 -12.02
C VAL A 14 -19.64 23.47 -11.89
N LEU A 15 -20.26 22.62 -12.72
CA LEU A 15 -21.68 22.33 -12.65
C LEU A 15 -21.88 20.90 -12.16
N ALA A 16 -22.71 20.74 -11.12
CA ALA A 16 -23.12 19.42 -10.66
C ALA A 16 -24.32 18.96 -11.49
N LEU A 17 -24.15 17.90 -12.27
CA LEU A 17 -25.24 17.24 -12.99
C LEU A 17 -25.84 16.14 -12.11
N GLN A 18 -27.14 15.91 -12.27
CA GLN A 18 -27.85 14.81 -11.61
C GLN A 18 -28.08 13.67 -12.62
N PRO A 19 -28.14 12.41 -12.16
CA PRO A 19 -28.61 11.31 -12.99
C PRO A 19 -30.00 11.60 -13.55
N LEU A 20 -30.27 11.11 -14.76
CA LEU A 20 -31.58 11.22 -15.37
C LEU A 20 -32.59 10.35 -14.62
N THR A 21 -33.85 10.78 -14.60
CA THR A 21 -34.94 9.95 -14.06
C THR A 21 -35.28 8.81 -15.03
N ASP A 22 -35.99 7.79 -14.54
CA ASP A 22 -36.47 6.69 -15.37
C ASP A 22 -37.32 7.16 -16.55
N ASP A 23 -38.13 8.22 -16.35
CA ASP A 23 -38.95 8.82 -17.39
C ASP A 23 -38.12 9.57 -18.44
N ASP A 24 -37.06 10.25 -18.01
CA ASP A 24 -36.11 10.90 -18.92
C ASP A 24 -35.40 9.87 -19.80
N ILE A 25 -34.95 8.75 -19.21
CA ILE A 25 -34.32 7.65 -19.95
C ILE A 25 -35.31 7.07 -20.97
N ARG A 26 -36.57 6.84 -20.56
CA ARG A 26 -37.62 6.36 -21.46
C ARG A 26 -37.84 7.31 -22.64
N ALA A 27 -37.88 8.61 -22.38
CA ALA A 27 -37.99 9.62 -23.44
C ALA A 27 -36.81 9.59 -24.42
N VAL A 28 -35.59 9.40 -23.91
CA VAL A 28 -34.38 9.24 -24.75
C VAL A 28 -34.46 8.00 -25.63
N LEU A 29 -34.86 6.85 -25.07
CA LEU A 29 -35.00 5.59 -25.81
C LEU A 29 -36.04 5.70 -26.93
N ARG A 30 -37.24 6.20 -26.62
CA ARG A 30 -38.33 6.37 -27.61
C ARG A 30 -37.93 7.32 -28.75
N ARG A 31 -37.19 8.38 -28.43
CA ARG A 31 -36.63 9.28 -29.43
C ARG A 31 -35.60 8.58 -30.32
N ALA A 32 -34.74 7.73 -29.76
CA ALA A 32 -33.75 6.99 -30.54
C ALA A 32 -34.39 5.95 -31.47
N LEU A 33 -35.49 5.31 -31.07
CA LEU A 33 -36.24 4.37 -31.91
C LEU A 33 -36.76 5.01 -33.20
N THR A 34 -37.22 6.27 -33.12
CA THR A 34 -37.96 6.95 -34.20
C THR A 34 -37.14 7.98 -34.96
N SER A 35 -36.00 8.42 -34.42
CA SER A 35 -35.13 9.41 -35.05
C SER A 35 -34.38 8.82 -36.24
N GLU A 36 -34.27 9.58 -37.33
CA GLU A 36 -33.44 9.29 -38.51
C GLU A 36 -31.96 9.06 -38.13
N ARG A 37 -31.44 9.82 -37.15
CA ARG A 37 -30.08 9.63 -36.59
C ARG A 37 -29.95 8.45 -35.62
N GLY A 38 -31.06 7.74 -35.36
CA GLY A 38 -31.15 6.60 -34.46
C GLY A 38 -31.43 5.32 -35.23
N LEU A 39 -32.52 4.63 -34.88
CA LEU A 39 -32.93 3.39 -35.54
C LEU A 39 -33.96 3.61 -36.65
N ASP A 40 -34.48 4.83 -36.84
CA ASP A 40 -35.40 5.18 -37.93
C ASP A 40 -36.59 4.21 -38.10
N GLY A 41 -37.15 3.73 -36.99
CA GLY A 41 -38.25 2.77 -36.98
C GLY A 41 -37.89 1.36 -37.43
N ALA A 42 -36.61 1.04 -37.65
CA ALA A 42 -36.16 -0.29 -38.09
C ALA A 42 -36.39 -1.40 -37.06
N VAL A 43 -36.55 -1.03 -35.79
CA VAL A 43 -36.82 -1.96 -34.68
C VAL A 43 -37.82 -1.31 -33.73
N THR A 44 -38.76 -2.10 -33.24
CA THR A 44 -39.71 -1.75 -32.16
C THR A 44 -39.30 -2.42 -30.85
N LEU A 45 -39.75 -1.86 -29.74
CA LEU A 45 -39.41 -2.36 -28.40
C LEU A 45 -40.64 -2.91 -27.69
N THR A 46 -40.48 -4.07 -27.06
CA THR A 46 -41.47 -4.56 -26.10
C THR A 46 -41.44 -3.73 -24.81
N GLU A 47 -42.56 -3.67 -24.11
CA GLU A 47 -42.65 -2.94 -22.84
C GLU A 47 -41.69 -3.52 -21.78
N GLU A 48 -41.54 -4.86 -21.73
CA GLU A 48 -40.59 -5.49 -20.82
C GLU A 48 -39.13 -5.14 -21.14
N ALA A 49 -38.77 -5.08 -22.43
CA ALA A 49 -37.45 -4.65 -22.86
C ALA A 49 -37.18 -3.17 -22.54
N GLU A 50 -38.19 -2.30 -22.66
CA GLU A 50 -38.05 -0.86 -22.38
C GLU A 50 -37.79 -0.66 -20.89
N GLN A 51 -38.59 -1.33 -20.06
CA GLN A 51 -38.39 -1.32 -18.61
C GLN A 51 -37.04 -1.90 -18.21
N HIS A 52 -36.56 -2.95 -18.89
CA HIS A 52 -35.23 -3.51 -18.63
C HIS A 52 -34.12 -2.51 -18.98
N LEU A 53 -34.20 -1.85 -20.15
CA LEU A 53 -33.24 -0.81 -20.54
C LEU A 53 -33.18 0.34 -19.51
N VAL A 54 -34.33 0.80 -19.05
CA VAL A 54 -34.43 1.85 -18.01
C VAL A 54 -33.74 1.41 -16.72
N ARG A 55 -34.03 0.19 -16.24
CA ARG A 55 -33.39 -0.37 -15.03
C ARG A 55 -31.87 -0.50 -15.17
N VAL A 56 -31.40 -1.00 -16.32
CA VAL A 56 -29.96 -1.20 -16.56
C VAL A 56 -29.22 0.13 -16.71
N ALA A 57 -29.88 1.15 -17.28
CA ALA A 57 -29.32 2.47 -17.47
C ALA A 57 -29.00 3.17 -16.14
N GLY A 58 -29.84 3.03 -15.12
CA GLY A 58 -29.62 3.62 -13.80
C GLY A 58 -29.39 5.14 -13.85
N GLY A 59 -30.11 5.84 -14.74
CA GLY A 59 -29.97 7.28 -14.97
C GLY A 59 -28.87 7.71 -15.95
N ASP A 60 -28.15 6.77 -16.59
CA ASP A 60 -27.20 7.06 -17.68
C ASP A 60 -27.82 6.80 -19.07
N ALA A 61 -28.15 7.88 -19.79
CA ALA A 61 -28.69 7.81 -21.15
C ALA A 61 -27.75 7.12 -22.15
N ARG A 62 -26.42 7.27 -21.99
CA ARG A 62 -25.46 6.68 -22.91
C ARG A 62 -25.47 5.15 -22.75
N LYS A 63 -25.53 4.64 -21.52
CA LYS A 63 -25.67 3.21 -21.24
C LYS A 63 -26.96 2.64 -21.85
N ALA A 64 -28.08 3.36 -21.72
CA ALA A 64 -29.36 2.98 -22.30
C ALA A 64 -29.28 2.86 -23.84
N LEU A 65 -28.68 3.87 -24.49
CA LEU A 65 -28.54 3.91 -25.95
C LEU A 65 -27.58 2.84 -26.49
N THR A 66 -26.47 2.57 -25.81
CA THR A 66 -25.54 1.50 -26.21
C THR A 66 -26.16 0.11 -26.09
N ALA A 67 -26.94 -0.13 -25.02
CA ALA A 67 -27.70 -1.36 -24.86
C ALA A 67 -28.77 -1.53 -25.94
N LEU A 68 -29.50 -0.45 -26.24
CA LEU A 68 -30.49 -0.41 -27.32
C LEU A 68 -29.87 -0.70 -28.68
N GLU A 69 -28.76 -0.04 -29.02
CA GLU A 69 -28.05 -0.25 -30.29
C GLU A 69 -27.57 -1.70 -30.45
N SER A 70 -27.00 -2.26 -29.37
CA SER A 70 -26.53 -3.66 -29.37
C SER A 70 -27.69 -4.64 -29.54
N GLY A 71 -28.79 -4.43 -28.81
CA GLY A 71 -30.00 -5.24 -28.94
C GLY A 71 -30.63 -5.15 -30.32
N ALA A 72 -30.73 -3.94 -30.88
CA ALA A 72 -31.23 -3.71 -32.24
C ALA A 72 -30.35 -4.39 -33.30
N GLY A 73 -29.02 -4.33 -33.15
CA GLY A 73 -28.09 -5.04 -34.02
C GLY A 73 -28.30 -6.56 -33.99
N ALA A 74 -28.49 -7.13 -32.79
CA ALA A 74 -28.77 -8.55 -32.61
C ALA A 74 -30.12 -8.96 -33.21
N ALA A 75 -31.17 -8.19 -32.95
CA ALA A 75 -32.51 -8.44 -33.51
C ALA A 75 -32.47 -8.43 -35.05
N ARG A 76 -31.82 -7.41 -35.65
CA ARG A 76 -31.66 -7.32 -37.10
C ARG A 76 -30.85 -8.46 -37.69
N ALA A 77 -29.78 -8.90 -37.02
CA ALA A 77 -28.99 -10.05 -37.47
C ALA A 77 -29.81 -11.35 -37.45
N ALA A 78 -30.78 -11.46 -36.53
CA ALA A 78 -31.74 -12.56 -36.48
C ALA A 78 -32.94 -12.38 -37.43
N GLY A 79 -33.02 -11.27 -38.18
CA GLY A 79 -34.15 -10.94 -39.05
C GLY A 79 -35.42 -10.52 -38.32
N ALA A 80 -35.31 -10.13 -37.05
CA ALA A 80 -36.41 -9.63 -36.24
C ALA A 80 -36.48 -8.10 -36.25
N ASP A 81 -37.71 -7.58 -36.25
CA ASP A 81 -38.07 -6.16 -36.16
C ASP A 81 -38.63 -5.77 -34.78
N VAL A 82 -38.74 -6.74 -33.87
CA VAL A 82 -39.14 -6.54 -32.47
C VAL A 82 -37.97 -6.94 -31.56
N LEU A 83 -37.54 -6.01 -30.71
CA LEU A 83 -36.59 -6.26 -29.64
C LEU A 83 -37.32 -6.68 -28.37
N ASP A 84 -37.30 -7.98 -28.11
CA ASP A 84 -37.80 -8.57 -26.87
C ASP A 84 -36.74 -8.58 -25.75
N LEU A 85 -37.20 -8.90 -24.54
CA LEU A 85 -36.33 -8.93 -23.37
C LEU A 85 -35.19 -9.96 -23.51
N ALA A 86 -35.48 -11.15 -24.03
CA ALA A 86 -34.51 -12.24 -24.12
C ALA A 86 -33.35 -11.90 -25.09
N THR A 87 -33.69 -11.32 -26.24
CA THR A 87 -32.72 -10.84 -27.23
C THR A 87 -31.88 -9.70 -26.65
N LEU A 88 -32.53 -8.78 -25.94
CA LEU A 88 -31.85 -7.68 -25.28
C LEU A 88 -30.88 -8.16 -24.19
N GLU A 89 -31.29 -9.07 -23.30
CA GLU A 89 -30.43 -9.60 -22.24
C GLU A 89 -29.18 -10.29 -22.80
N THR A 90 -29.35 -11.04 -23.88
CA THR A 90 -28.24 -11.69 -24.59
C THR A 90 -27.27 -10.67 -25.18
N ALA A 91 -27.78 -9.59 -25.80
CA ALA A 91 -26.97 -8.54 -26.42
C ALA A 91 -26.30 -7.63 -25.38
N VAL A 92 -27.00 -7.29 -24.29
CA VAL A 92 -26.50 -6.45 -23.21
C VAL A 92 -25.42 -7.16 -22.40
N ALA A 93 -25.52 -8.47 -22.18
CA ALA A 93 -24.45 -9.25 -21.57
C ALA A 93 -23.13 -9.13 -22.35
N GLN A 94 -23.20 -9.01 -23.69
CA GLN A 94 -22.02 -8.81 -24.54
C GLN A 94 -21.52 -7.35 -24.55
N ALA A 95 -22.41 -6.37 -24.37
CA ALA A 95 -22.10 -4.94 -24.41
C ALA A 95 -21.67 -4.36 -23.05
N ALA A 96 -22.22 -4.85 -21.94
CA ALA A 96 -21.89 -4.40 -20.57
C ALA A 96 -20.40 -4.58 -20.24
N VAL A 97 -19.77 -5.63 -20.79
CA VAL A 97 -18.33 -5.89 -20.71
C VAL A 97 -17.49 -4.76 -21.32
N ARG A 98 -18.04 -3.97 -22.27
CA ARG A 98 -17.31 -2.88 -22.94
C ARG A 98 -17.50 -1.51 -22.27
N TYR A 99 -18.58 -1.30 -21.52
CA TYR A 99 -19.03 0.03 -21.14
C TYR A 99 -18.68 0.47 -19.70
N ASP A 100 -18.49 -0.45 -18.74
CA ASP A 100 -18.26 -0.09 -17.33
C ASP A 100 -16.86 0.52 -17.04
N ARG A 101 -16.01 0.63 -18.06
CA ARG A 101 -14.61 1.06 -17.92
C ARG A 101 -14.41 2.58 -17.74
N GLN A 102 -15.48 3.41 -17.79
CA GLN A 102 -15.37 4.88 -17.84
C GLN A 102 -16.30 5.69 -16.90
N GLY A 103 -17.11 5.08 -16.03
CA GLY A 103 -18.09 5.80 -15.18
C GLY A 103 -17.72 5.85 -13.69
N ASP A 104 -18.13 6.89 -12.95
CA ASP A 104 -17.81 7.11 -11.52
C ASP A 104 -18.12 5.90 -10.59
N GLN A 105 -19.08 5.04 -10.97
CA GLN A 105 -19.42 3.83 -10.21
C GLN A 105 -18.25 2.86 -10.06
N HIS A 106 -17.31 2.83 -11.00
CA HIS A 106 -16.15 1.94 -10.94
C HIS A 106 -15.28 2.25 -9.70
N TYR A 107 -15.13 3.53 -9.35
CA TYR A 107 -14.42 3.94 -8.13
C TYR A 107 -15.20 3.60 -6.86
N ASP A 108 -16.52 3.71 -6.88
CA ASP A 108 -17.35 3.38 -5.72
C ASP A 108 -17.28 1.87 -5.41
N VAL A 109 -17.32 1.02 -6.43
CA VAL A 109 -17.17 -0.43 -6.25
C VAL A 109 -15.75 -0.78 -5.78
N ALA A 110 -14.72 -0.18 -6.36
CA ALA A 110 -13.33 -0.37 -5.93
C ALA A 110 -13.08 0.14 -4.49
N SER A 111 -13.78 1.21 -4.10
CA SER A 111 -13.75 1.79 -2.76
C SER A 111 -14.44 0.87 -1.76
N ALA A 112 -15.58 0.29 -2.14
CA ALA A 112 -16.31 -0.67 -1.33
C ALA A 112 -15.51 -1.96 -1.14
N LEU A 113 -14.86 -2.50 -2.18
CA LEU A 113 -13.94 -3.64 -2.08
C LEU A 113 -12.87 -3.41 -0.99
N ILE A 114 -12.15 -2.29 -1.06
CA ILE A 114 -11.08 -2.01 -0.10
C ILE A 114 -11.63 -1.75 1.31
N LYS A 115 -12.79 -1.09 1.45
CA LYS A 115 -13.43 -0.90 2.76
C LYS A 115 -13.90 -2.22 3.37
N SER A 116 -14.42 -3.16 2.58
CA SER A 116 -14.78 -4.49 3.05
C SER A 116 -13.54 -5.27 3.51
N ILE A 117 -12.44 -5.24 2.74
CA ILE A 117 -11.16 -5.82 3.16
C ILE A 117 -10.70 -5.21 4.48
N ARG A 118 -10.67 -3.89 4.59
CA ARG A 118 -10.27 -3.15 5.81
C ARG A 118 -11.16 -3.46 7.00
N GLY A 119 -12.46 -3.60 6.76
CA GLY A 119 -13.48 -4.00 7.75
C GLY A 119 -13.45 -5.49 8.09
N SER A 120 -12.60 -6.28 7.43
CA SER A 120 -12.50 -7.73 7.57
C SER A 120 -13.79 -8.49 7.22
N ASP A 121 -14.61 -7.93 6.34
CA ASP A 121 -15.78 -8.60 5.77
C ASP A 121 -15.37 -9.27 4.44
N VAL A 122 -15.03 -10.56 4.53
CA VAL A 122 -14.55 -11.35 3.39
C VAL A 122 -15.64 -11.57 2.33
N ASP A 123 -16.88 -11.76 2.76
CA ASP A 123 -18.01 -12.05 1.87
C ASP A 123 -18.38 -10.80 1.07
N ALA A 124 -18.46 -9.64 1.73
CA ALA A 124 -18.67 -8.38 1.04
C ALA A 124 -17.50 -8.03 0.10
N ALA A 125 -16.25 -8.32 0.50
CA ALA A 125 -15.09 -8.08 -0.35
C ALA A 125 -15.13 -8.96 -1.62
N LEU A 126 -15.43 -10.26 -1.48
CA LEU A 126 -15.61 -11.16 -2.63
C LEU A 126 -16.77 -10.72 -3.52
N HIS A 127 -17.88 -10.25 -2.94
CA HIS A 127 -18.99 -9.70 -3.70
C HIS A 127 -18.57 -8.49 -4.56
N TYR A 128 -17.85 -7.52 -3.99
CA TYR A 128 -17.38 -6.37 -4.76
C TYR A 128 -16.32 -6.75 -5.80
N LEU A 129 -15.45 -7.72 -5.53
CA LEU A 129 -14.55 -8.28 -6.54
C LEU A 129 -15.35 -8.88 -7.70
N ALA A 130 -16.35 -9.72 -7.41
CA ALA A 130 -17.19 -10.34 -8.43
C ALA A 130 -17.90 -9.27 -9.29
N ARG A 131 -18.42 -8.21 -8.68
CA ARG A 131 -18.99 -7.07 -9.41
C ARG A 131 -17.99 -6.43 -10.37
N MET A 132 -16.76 -6.17 -9.93
CA MET A 132 -15.71 -5.59 -10.80
C MET A 132 -15.35 -6.53 -11.95
N VAL A 133 -15.20 -7.83 -11.67
CA VAL A 133 -14.87 -8.84 -12.69
C VAL A 133 -15.99 -8.98 -13.73
N SER A 134 -17.24 -9.11 -13.28
CA SER A 134 -18.40 -9.24 -14.18
C SER A 134 -18.61 -8.00 -15.05
N ALA A 135 -18.22 -6.83 -14.56
CA ALA A 135 -18.34 -5.59 -15.32
C ALA A 135 -17.16 -5.33 -16.27
N GLY A 136 -16.15 -6.21 -16.30
CA GLY A 136 -15.00 -6.08 -17.21
C GLY A 136 -13.97 -5.03 -16.77
N GLU A 137 -13.90 -4.72 -15.47
CA GLU A 137 -12.89 -3.83 -14.91
C GLU A 137 -11.47 -4.32 -15.25
N ASP A 138 -10.53 -3.39 -15.43
CA ASP A 138 -9.15 -3.77 -15.74
C ASP A 138 -8.57 -4.61 -14.58
N PRO A 139 -8.19 -5.88 -14.80
CA PRO A 139 -7.74 -6.74 -13.70
C PRO A 139 -6.43 -6.23 -13.07
N ARG A 140 -5.65 -5.43 -13.81
CA ARG A 140 -4.47 -4.73 -13.25
C ARG A 140 -4.89 -3.60 -12.30
N PHE A 141 -6.03 -2.96 -12.53
CA PHE A 141 -6.57 -1.97 -11.61
C PHE A 141 -6.98 -2.62 -10.30
N ILE A 142 -7.71 -3.74 -10.35
CA ILE A 142 -8.06 -4.54 -9.16
C ILE A 142 -6.79 -4.93 -8.40
N ALA A 143 -5.82 -5.54 -9.09
CA ALA A 143 -4.57 -5.99 -8.48
C ALA A 143 -3.80 -4.85 -7.79
N ARG A 144 -3.69 -3.67 -8.42
CA ARG A 144 -3.05 -2.48 -7.80
C ARG A 144 -3.76 -2.07 -6.50
N ARG A 145 -5.09 -2.12 -6.45
CA ARG A 145 -5.87 -1.78 -5.24
C ARG A 145 -5.59 -2.77 -4.11
N LEU A 146 -5.47 -4.06 -4.41
CA LEU A 146 -5.10 -5.09 -3.43
C LEU A 146 -3.68 -4.90 -2.89
N VAL A 147 -2.71 -4.62 -3.76
CA VAL A 147 -1.31 -4.34 -3.36
C VAL A 147 -1.21 -3.12 -2.44
N ILE A 148 -1.97 -2.06 -2.73
CA ILE A 148 -2.06 -0.88 -1.86
C ILE A 148 -2.65 -1.28 -0.50
N SER A 149 -3.80 -1.95 -0.48
CA SER A 149 -4.47 -2.35 0.78
C SER A 149 -3.61 -3.28 1.63
N ALA A 150 -2.86 -4.19 1.02
CA ALA A 150 -1.91 -5.05 1.72
C ALA A 150 -0.88 -4.26 2.56
N SER A 151 -0.42 -3.12 2.06
CA SER A 151 0.51 -2.25 2.80
C SER A 151 -0.20 -1.25 3.71
N GLU A 152 -1.34 -0.72 3.27
CA GLU A 152 -2.08 0.36 3.95
C GLU A 152 -2.84 -0.14 5.18
N ASP A 153 -3.51 -1.28 5.04
CA ASP A 153 -4.53 -1.79 5.96
C ASP A 153 -4.08 -3.01 6.78
N ILE A 154 -3.14 -3.80 6.24
CA ILE A 154 -2.57 -5.00 6.89
C ILE A 154 -1.15 -4.71 7.40
N GLY A 155 -0.28 -4.18 6.53
CA GLY A 155 1.05 -3.73 6.90
C GLY A 155 1.90 -4.84 7.52
N MET A 156 2.59 -4.52 8.62
CA MET A 156 3.45 -5.48 9.30
C MET A 156 2.69 -6.45 10.22
N ALA A 157 1.38 -6.30 10.37
CA ALA A 157 0.58 -7.24 11.17
C ALA A 157 0.46 -8.61 10.46
N ASP A 158 0.57 -8.63 9.13
CA ASP A 158 0.91 -9.82 8.36
C ASP A 158 1.84 -9.45 7.18
N PRO A 159 3.16 -9.65 7.33
CA PRO A 159 4.13 -9.32 6.29
C PRO A 159 3.98 -10.14 4.99
N SER A 160 3.24 -11.25 5.01
CA SER A 160 2.99 -12.06 3.81
C SER A 160 1.93 -11.43 2.90
N ALA A 161 1.09 -10.52 3.42
CA ALA A 161 -0.02 -9.92 2.68
C ALA A 161 0.44 -9.20 1.40
N LEU A 162 1.53 -8.43 1.45
CA LEU A 162 2.08 -7.74 0.28
C LEU A 162 2.58 -8.75 -0.76
N LEU A 163 3.27 -9.81 -0.32
CA LEU A 163 3.75 -10.86 -1.21
C LEU A 163 2.59 -11.60 -1.87
N THR A 164 1.54 -11.94 -1.13
CA THR A 164 0.32 -12.55 -1.68
C THR A 164 -0.33 -11.64 -2.72
N ALA A 165 -0.48 -10.34 -2.44
CA ALA A 165 -1.10 -9.40 -3.38
C ALA A 165 -0.26 -9.19 -4.66
N VAL A 166 1.07 -9.13 -4.53
CA VAL A 166 2.00 -9.04 -5.69
C VAL A 166 1.96 -10.34 -6.51
N ALA A 167 2.02 -11.50 -5.86
CA ALA A 167 1.93 -12.79 -6.54
C ALA A 167 0.59 -12.95 -7.28
N ALA A 168 -0.51 -12.45 -6.71
CA ALA A 168 -1.79 -12.40 -7.40
C ALA A 168 -1.77 -11.46 -8.62
N ALA A 169 -1.13 -10.30 -8.51
CA ALA A 169 -0.95 -9.38 -9.65
C ALA A 169 -0.16 -10.02 -10.79
N ASP A 170 0.94 -10.72 -10.47
CA ASP A 170 1.77 -11.44 -11.43
C ASP A 170 1.01 -12.62 -12.05
N ALA A 171 0.28 -13.39 -11.24
CA ALA A 171 -0.55 -14.49 -11.72
C ALA A 171 -1.64 -14.00 -12.68
N VAL A 172 -2.29 -12.88 -12.37
CA VAL A 172 -3.26 -12.24 -13.27
C VAL A 172 -2.62 -11.82 -14.59
N ALA A 173 -1.43 -11.22 -14.54
CA ALA A 173 -0.71 -10.79 -15.74
C ALA A 173 -0.26 -11.99 -16.59
N PHE A 174 0.11 -13.10 -15.95
CA PHE A 174 0.56 -14.32 -16.61
C PHE A 174 -0.61 -15.14 -17.21
N ILE A 175 -1.71 -15.28 -16.47
CA ILE A 175 -2.85 -16.14 -16.84
C ILE A 175 -3.85 -15.39 -17.73
N GLY A 176 -4.12 -14.11 -17.45
CA GLY A 176 -5.19 -13.35 -18.10
C GLY A 176 -6.59 -13.67 -17.55
N MET A 177 -7.61 -13.01 -18.08
CA MET A 177 -9.02 -13.24 -17.74
C MET A 177 -9.67 -14.22 -18.75
N PRO A 178 -10.64 -15.07 -18.34
CA PRO A 178 -11.36 -15.02 -17.07
C PRO A 178 -10.61 -15.63 -15.86
N GLU A 179 -9.72 -16.60 -16.02
CA GLU A 179 -9.14 -17.40 -14.91
C GLU A 179 -8.34 -16.58 -13.88
N GLY A 180 -7.86 -15.39 -14.25
CA GLY A 180 -7.22 -14.43 -13.34
C GLY A 180 -8.08 -13.98 -12.16
N HIS A 181 -9.41 -14.21 -12.17
CA HIS A 181 -10.23 -13.94 -11.00
C HIS A 181 -9.90 -14.85 -9.80
N PHE A 182 -9.40 -16.08 -10.01
CA PHE A 182 -9.04 -16.99 -8.93
C PHE A 182 -7.90 -16.46 -8.05
N PRO A 183 -6.73 -16.07 -8.60
CA PRO A 183 -5.67 -15.48 -7.78
C PRO A 183 -6.09 -14.15 -7.12
N LEU A 184 -6.93 -13.34 -7.78
CA LEU A 184 -7.50 -12.13 -7.16
C LEU A 184 -8.37 -12.48 -5.95
N ALA A 185 -9.26 -13.46 -6.08
CA ALA A 185 -10.13 -13.91 -4.99
C ALA A 185 -9.31 -14.47 -3.82
N GLN A 186 -8.27 -15.25 -4.10
CA GLN A 186 -7.36 -15.76 -3.08
C GLN A 186 -6.68 -14.62 -2.30
N ALA A 187 -6.19 -13.59 -3.00
CA ALA A 187 -5.61 -12.42 -2.35
C ALA A 187 -6.65 -11.66 -1.53
N VAL A 188 -7.87 -11.45 -2.04
CA VAL A 188 -8.95 -10.80 -1.29
C VAL A 188 -9.25 -11.53 0.02
N VAL A 189 -9.36 -12.86 0.00
CA VAL A 189 -9.60 -13.67 1.20
C VAL A 189 -8.45 -13.52 2.20
N HIS A 190 -7.20 -13.62 1.74
CA HIS A 190 -6.02 -13.42 2.58
C HIS A 190 -6.08 -12.04 3.26
N LEU A 191 -6.23 -10.97 2.48
CA LEU A 191 -6.23 -9.60 3.01
C LEU A 191 -7.40 -9.32 3.96
N ALA A 192 -8.61 -9.78 3.62
CA ALA A 192 -9.80 -9.58 4.44
C ALA A 192 -9.69 -10.30 5.79
N THR A 193 -9.11 -11.50 5.82
CA THR A 193 -8.93 -12.28 7.06
C THR A 193 -7.66 -11.93 7.84
N ALA A 194 -6.70 -11.22 7.24
CA ALA A 194 -5.45 -10.85 7.89
C ALA A 194 -5.63 -9.89 9.08
N PRO A 195 -4.77 -9.97 10.12
CA PRO A 195 -4.70 -8.95 11.17
C PRO A 195 -4.45 -7.56 10.57
N LYS A 196 -5.22 -6.56 11.00
CA LYS A 196 -5.14 -5.20 10.44
C LYS A 196 -4.14 -4.34 11.18
N SER A 197 -3.33 -3.56 10.47
CA SER A 197 -2.49 -2.50 11.00
C SER A 197 -2.20 -1.45 9.95
N ASN A 198 -2.46 -0.19 10.29
CA ASN A 198 -2.05 0.98 9.53
C ASN A 198 -0.78 1.65 10.10
N ALA A 199 -0.04 0.97 10.99
CA ALA A 199 1.11 1.55 11.68
C ALA A 199 2.23 2.00 10.71
N VAL A 200 2.42 1.27 9.60
CA VAL A 200 3.34 1.66 8.52
C VAL A 200 2.86 2.93 7.83
N THR A 201 1.57 2.98 7.47
CA THR A 201 0.90 4.12 6.81
C THR A 201 1.01 5.39 7.65
N VAL A 202 0.71 5.30 8.95
CA VAL A 202 0.85 6.41 9.90
C VAL A 202 2.32 6.83 10.01
N GLY A 203 3.24 5.86 10.16
CA GLY A 203 4.66 6.13 10.31
C GLY A 203 5.25 6.91 9.12
N ILE A 204 4.96 6.51 7.88
CA ILE A 204 5.44 7.24 6.70
C ILE A 204 4.76 8.60 6.55
N SER A 205 3.46 8.70 6.84
CA SER A 205 2.72 9.96 6.74
C SER A 205 3.24 11.02 7.71
N GLU A 206 3.49 10.63 8.97
CA GLU A 206 4.09 11.52 9.98
C GLU A 206 5.53 11.92 9.61
N SER A 207 6.32 10.98 9.08
CA SER A 207 7.69 11.25 8.64
C SER A 207 7.71 12.27 7.48
N MET A 208 6.81 12.10 6.50
CA MET A 208 6.67 13.02 5.38
C MET A 208 6.19 14.40 5.84
N ALA A 209 5.25 14.46 6.79
CA ALA A 209 4.75 15.72 7.34
C ALA A 209 5.88 16.54 8.00
N ASP A 210 6.76 15.90 8.76
CA ASP A 210 7.92 16.56 9.36
C ASP A 210 8.90 17.12 8.33
N VAL A 211 9.17 16.35 7.27
CA VAL A 211 10.03 16.81 6.16
C VAL A 211 9.41 18.05 5.51
N GLN A 212 8.10 18.04 5.24
CA GLN A 212 7.39 19.19 4.68
C GLN A 212 7.35 20.39 5.64
N ALA A 213 7.35 20.14 6.94
CA ALA A 213 7.45 21.18 7.98
C ALA A 213 8.88 21.72 8.19
N GLY A 214 9.86 21.26 7.40
CA GLY A 214 11.25 21.75 7.47
C GLY A 214 12.11 21.05 8.53
N LEU A 215 11.65 19.96 9.14
CA LEU A 215 12.40 19.20 10.15
C LEU A 215 13.39 18.18 9.55
N ALA A 216 13.63 18.23 8.24
CA ALA A 216 14.54 17.31 7.55
C ALA A 216 15.97 17.37 8.09
N GLY A 217 16.47 18.56 8.45
CA GLY A 217 17.83 18.77 8.97
C GLY A 217 18.97 18.24 8.06
N PRO A 218 20.23 18.45 8.44
CA PRO A 218 21.35 17.79 7.78
C PRO A 218 21.47 16.32 8.23
N VAL A 219 21.92 15.44 7.34
CA VAL A 219 22.32 14.07 7.71
C VAL A 219 23.48 14.13 8.73
N PRO A 220 23.40 13.38 9.86
CA PRO A 220 24.47 13.31 10.84
C PRO A 220 25.83 12.96 10.20
N PRO A 221 26.96 13.57 10.60
CA PRO A 221 28.26 13.37 9.94
C PRO A 221 28.72 11.91 9.82
N GLY A 222 28.42 11.09 10.82
CA GLY A 222 28.73 9.66 10.82
C GLY A 222 27.92 8.84 9.81
N LEU A 223 26.81 9.36 9.29
CA LEU A 223 25.97 8.68 8.28
C LEU A 223 26.20 9.20 6.85
N ARG A 224 27.04 10.21 6.66
CA ARG A 224 27.31 10.77 5.33
C ARG A 224 28.23 9.85 4.53
N ASP A 225 28.01 9.80 3.22
CA ASP A 225 28.85 9.03 2.31
C ASP A 225 30.33 9.46 2.42
N ALA A 226 31.20 8.45 2.52
CA ALA A 226 32.64 8.59 2.65
C ALA A 226 33.40 8.30 1.34
N HIS A 227 32.72 7.87 0.28
CA HIS A 227 33.34 7.35 -0.94
C HIS A 227 33.71 8.41 -1.99
N TYR A 228 33.27 9.67 -1.84
CA TYR A 228 33.62 10.74 -2.79
C TYR A 228 34.90 11.50 -2.40
N ALA A 229 35.61 12.06 -3.39
CA ALA A 229 36.98 12.57 -3.23
C ALA A 229 37.16 13.64 -2.12
N ALA A 230 36.15 14.46 -1.86
CA ALA A 230 36.20 15.48 -0.82
C ALA A 230 35.78 14.98 0.59
N ALA A 231 35.23 13.77 0.71
CA ALA A 231 34.71 13.23 1.96
C ALA A 231 35.79 13.08 3.06
N LYS A 232 37.01 12.66 2.68
CA LYS A 232 38.16 12.54 3.61
C LYS A 232 38.57 13.88 4.23
N LYS A 233 38.47 14.97 3.45
CA LYS A 233 38.76 16.34 3.91
C LYS A 233 37.65 16.89 4.79
N LEU A 234 36.40 16.50 4.52
CA LEU A 234 35.20 16.89 5.28
C LEU A 234 34.94 16.02 6.53
N GLY A 235 35.75 14.99 6.75
CA GLY A 235 35.63 14.10 7.91
C GLY A 235 34.39 13.19 7.89
N HIS A 236 33.75 13.01 6.74
CA HIS A 236 32.57 12.16 6.61
C HIS A 236 32.91 10.68 6.90
N GLY A 237 31.99 9.98 7.55
CA GLY A 237 32.10 8.55 7.86
C GLY A 237 33.15 8.16 8.90
N LYS A 238 33.97 9.10 9.42
CA LYS A 238 35.00 8.81 10.44
C LYS A 238 34.41 8.35 11.79
N THR A 239 33.18 8.73 12.07
CA THR A 239 32.46 8.43 13.32
C THR A 239 31.33 7.42 13.11
N TYR A 240 31.27 6.76 11.95
CA TYR A 240 30.31 5.69 11.70
C TYR A 240 30.73 4.43 12.48
N ASP A 241 29.86 3.97 13.37
CA ASP A 241 30.03 2.67 14.03
C ASP A 241 29.26 1.60 13.26
N TYR A 242 29.96 0.54 12.86
CA TYR A 242 29.44 -0.50 11.98
C TYR A 242 28.69 -1.56 12.81
N PRO A 243 27.36 -1.69 12.66
CA PRO A 243 26.55 -2.53 13.57
C PRO A 243 26.98 -4.00 13.62
N HIS A 244 27.46 -4.58 12.51
CA HIS A 244 27.88 -5.98 12.46
C HIS A 244 29.21 -6.27 13.17
N ALA A 245 29.95 -5.23 13.59
CA ALA A 245 31.10 -5.39 14.47
C ALA A 245 30.69 -5.56 15.95
N HIS A 246 29.42 -5.29 16.30
CA HIS A 246 28.88 -5.46 17.65
C HIS A 246 28.19 -6.83 17.82
N PRO A 247 28.30 -7.47 19.00
CA PRO A 247 27.74 -8.81 19.24
C PRO A 247 26.24 -8.93 18.95
N ASP A 248 25.47 -7.89 19.25
CA ASP A 248 24.02 -7.88 19.06
C ASP A 248 23.59 -7.46 17.64
N GLY A 249 24.54 -7.09 16.77
CA GLY A 249 24.27 -6.55 15.44
C GLY A 249 23.57 -5.18 15.44
N VAL A 250 23.63 -4.46 16.57
CA VAL A 250 23.01 -3.15 16.80
C VAL A 250 23.92 -2.32 17.68
N VAL A 251 23.97 -1.00 17.44
CA VAL A 251 24.93 -0.11 18.08
C VAL A 251 24.27 1.18 18.58
N PRO A 252 24.68 1.72 19.74
CA PRO A 252 24.29 3.07 20.17
C PRO A 252 24.91 4.13 19.27
N GLN A 253 24.13 4.70 18.36
CA GLN A 253 24.53 5.78 17.47
C GLN A 253 23.31 6.66 17.14
N GLN A 254 23.52 7.97 17.01
CA GLN A 254 22.48 8.85 16.49
C GLN A 254 22.29 8.61 14.99
N TYR A 255 21.09 8.15 14.62
CA TYR A 255 20.66 8.02 13.23
C TYR A 255 19.81 9.19 12.70
N PRO A 256 18.84 9.74 13.46
CA PRO A 256 18.07 10.89 12.98
C PRO A 256 18.87 12.19 13.07
N PRO A 257 18.50 13.22 12.28
CA PRO A 257 18.93 14.60 12.52
C PRO A 257 18.61 15.08 13.95
N ASP A 258 19.33 16.08 14.43
CA ASP A 258 19.21 16.59 15.81
C ASP A 258 17.76 16.94 16.18
N ALA A 259 17.03 17.59 15.26
CA ALA A 259 15.63 17.98 15.46
C ALA A 259 14.66 16.80 15.62
N LEU A 260 15.07 15.59 15.26
CA LEU A 260 14.23 14.37 15.26
C LEU A 260 14.71 13.32 16.26
N VAL A 261 15.72 13.62 17.07
CA VAL A 261 16.19 12.71 18.14
C VAL A 261 15.04 12.42 19.11
N GLY A 262 14.81 11.12 19.37
CA GLY A 262 13.75 10.65 20.26
C GLY A 262 12.38 10.50 19.61
N LYS A 263 12.18 10.94 18.36
CA LYS A 263 10.90 10.78 17.67
C LYS A 263 10.63 9.32 17.27
N ASP A 264 9.40 8.87 17.51
CA ASP A 264 8.91 7.53 17.16
C ASP A 264 7.83 7.65 16.08
N TYR A 265 8.14 7.30 14.83
CA TYR A 265 7.14 7.25 13.75
C TYR A 265 6.40 5.92 13.72
N TYR A 266 7.13 4.81 13.72
CA TYR A 266 6.53 3.48 13.66
C TYR A 266 6.10 3.02 15.05
N ARG A 267 4.79 2.82 15.25
CA ARG A 267 4.20 2.37 16.51
C ARG A 267 3.45 1.05 16.26
N PRO A 268 4.12 -0.11 16.37
CA PRO A 268 3.51 -1.39 16.06
C PRO A 268 2.32 -1.67 16.97
N THR A 269 1.32 -2.37 16.45
CA THR A 269 0.14 -2.78 17.19
C THR A 269 0.37 -4.13 17.88
N ALA A 270 -0.57 -4.53 18.74
CA ALA A 270 -0.55 -5.86 19.36
C ALA A 270 -1.16 -6.96 18.45
N ARG A 271 -1.40 -6.68 17.17
CA ARG A 271 -2.11 -7.58 16.24
C ARG A 271 -1.11 -8.35 15.36
N GLY A 272 -1.38 -9.64 15.15
CA GLY A 272 -0.61 -10.48 14.25
C GLY A 272 0.88 -10.49 14.56
N ALA A 273 1.71 -10.41 13.53
CA ALA A 273 3.17 -10.43 13.65
C ALA A 273 3.74 -9.18 14.37
N GLU A 274 3.03 -8.05 14.38
CA GLU A 274 3.49 -6.84 15.08
C GLU A 274 3.57 -7.02 16.59
N ALA A 275 2.79 -7.94 17.19
CA ALA A 275 2.86 -8.22 18.62
C ALA A 275 4.29 -8.55 19.08
N ARG A 276 5.04 -9.33 18.27
CA ARG A 276 6.45 -9.65 18.52
C ARG A 276 7.37 -8.45 18.26
N LEU A 277 6.98 -7.56 17.34
CA LEU A 277 7.74 -6.35 17.03
C LEU A 277 7.66 -5.30 18.14
N VAL A 278 6.58 -5.25 18.93
CA VAL A 278 6.47 -4.33 20.07
C VAL A 278 7.67 -4.47 21.01
N GLU A 279 7.95 -5.69 21.48
CA GLU A 279 9.07 -5.94 22.39
C GLU A 279 10.43 -5.78 21.69
N ARG A 280 10.56 -6.29 20.46
CA ARG A 280 11.82 -6.21 19.71
C ARG A 280 12.20 -4.76 19.45
N LEU A 281 11.25 -3.93 19.03
CA LEU A 281 11.47 -2.52 18.71
C LEU A 281 11.81 -1.71 19.96
N ALA A 282 11.17 -2.00 21.10
CA ALA A 282 11.52 -1.37 22.38
C ALA A 282 12.97 -1.66 22.78
N LYS A 283 13.41 -2.94 22.68
CA LYS A 283 14.80 -3.34 22.93
C LYS A 283 15.78 -2.65 21.98
N LEU A 284 15.48 -2.62 20.68
CA LEU A 284 16.30 -1.93 19.68
C LEU A 284 16.42 -0.43 19.96
N ARG A 285 15.31 0.25 20.28
CA ARG A 285 15.31 1.67 20.65
C ARG A 285 16.16 1.93 21.90
N ALA A 286 16.08 1.07 22.90
CA ALA A 286 16.87 1.20 24.13
C ALA A 286 18.39 1.10 23.86
N ILE A 287 18.81 0.23 22.94
CA ILE A 287 20.22 0.11 22.55
C ILE A 287 20.64 1.31 21.70
N VAL A 288 19.92 1.58 20.61
CA VAL A 288 20.27 2.61 19.62
C VAL A 288 20.30 4.01 20.22
N ARG A 289 19.39 4.32 21.15
CA ARG A 289 19.25 5.65 21.76
C ARG A 289 20.02 5.81 23.06
N ARG A 290 20.83 4.82 23.45
CA ARG A 290 21.68 4.94 24.62
C ARG A 290 22.68 6.07 24.38
N GLN A 291 22.67 7.09 25.23
CA GLN A 291 23.69 8.12 25.17
C GLN A 291 25.07 7.49 25.45
N PRO A 292 26.12 7.87 24.71
CA PRO A 292 27.49 7.47 25.06
C PRO A 292 27.75 7.89 26.50
N ARG A 293 28.24 6.96 27.34
CA ARG A 293 28.76 7.35 28.65
C ARG A 293 29.95 8.27 28.40
N GLU A 294 29.86 9.52 28.85
CA GLU A 294 31.03 10.40 28.91
C GLU A 294 32.17 9.63 29.59
N HIS A 295 33.29 9.46 28.89
CA HIS A 295 34.52 9.01 29.50
C HIS A 295 34.87 10.06 30.55
N ARG A 296 34.56 9.79 31.83
CA ARG A 296 35.20 10.49 32.94
C ARG A 296 36.68 10.20 32.82
N SER A 297 37.44 11.15 32.30
CA SER A 297 38.88 11.20 32.46
C SER A 297 39.14 11.29 33.96
N ASP A 298 39.56 10.17 34.56
CA ASP A 298 40.19 10.16 35.87
C ASP A 298 41.49 10.99 35.76
N GLU A 299 41.39 12.29 36.01
CA GLU A 299 42.52 13.11 36.41
C GLU A 299 42.97 12.64 37.80
N ARG A 300 43.78 11.56 37.84
CA ARG A 300 44.62 11.30 39.00
C ARG A 300 45.84 12.20 38.88
N GLY A 301 45.71 13.33 39.57
CA GLY A 301 46.71 14.37 39.70
C GLY A 301 48.09 13.86 40.14
N THR A 302 49.07 14.48 39.51
CA THR A 302 50.45 14.63 39.95
C THR A 302 50.52 15.19 41.37
N GLY A 303 51.15 14.45 42.28
CA GLY A 303 51.48 14.91 43.64
C GLY A 303 52.66 14.09 44.18
N GLY A 304 53.87 14.63 44.04
CA GLY A 304 55.11 13.90 44.28
C GLY A 304 55.48 13.66 45.74
N ARG A 305 56.51 12.82 45.94
CA ARG A 305 57.54 13.01 46.96
C ARG A 305 58.78 12.20 46.63
N ALA A 306 59.92 12.86 46.80
CA ALA A 306 61.27 12.38 46.53
C ALA A 306 61.88 11.64 47.73
N ALA A 307 62.97 10.93 47.41
CA ALA A 307 64.14 10.59 48.22
C ALA A 307 64.02 9.47 49.27
N GLY A 308 64.98 8.54 49.22
CA GLY A 308 65.28 7.62 50.32
C GLY A 308 66.07 6.38 49.90
N SER A 309 67.37 6.54 49.72
CA SER A 309 68.33 5.44 49.56
C SER A 309 68.34 4.50 50.78
N ARG A 310 68.55 3.19 50.55
CA ARG A 310 69.58 2.35 51.20
C ARG A 310 69.37 0.84 50.96
N ARG A 311 70.44 0.24 50.41
CA ARG A 311 71.11 -1.02 50.80
C ARG A 311 70.29 -2.33 50.90
N GLU A 312 70.60 -3.20 49.95
CA GLU A 312 70.82 -4.65 50.14
C GLU A 312 71.81 -4.94 51.31
N PRO A 313 71.77 -6.12 51.97
CA PRO A 313 72.22 -7.35 51.31
C PRO A 313 71.55 -8.69 51.69
N ALA A 314 71.64 -9.60 50.72
CA ALA A 314 71.99 -11.01 50.77
C ALA A 314 71.57 -11.91 51.95
N SER A 315 70.91 -13.02 51.60
CA SER A 315 71.09 -14.42 52.04
C SER A 315 69.71 -15.10 52.00
N GLY A 316 69.51 -16.32 51.55
CA GLY A 316 70.38 -17.38 51.09
C GLY A 316 69.55 -18.68 51.17
N GLY A 317 69.78 -19.59 50.23
CA GLY A 317 69.64 -21.03 50.47
C GLY A 317 68.29 -21.72 50.22
N GLY A 318 68.38 -22.86 49.52
CA GLY A 318 67.49 -24.02 49.67
C GLY A 318 66.43 -24.14 48.59
N GLN A 319 66.72 -24.71 47.43
CA GLN A 319 66.62 -26.15 47.10
C GLN A 319 65.26 -26.79 47.39
N GLY A 320 64.65 -27.34 46.33
CA GLY A 320 63.58 -28.35 46.43
C GLY A 320 62.56 -28.30 45.28
N GLY A 321 62.88 -28.89 44.12
CA GLY A 321 61.83 -29.41 43.22
C GLY A 321 61.34 -30.79 43.70
N PRO A 322 60.70 -31.62 42.85
CA PRO A 322 59.77 -31.32 41.75
C PRO A 322 58.47 -32.17 41.84
N SER A 323 57.52 -31.94 40.92
CA SER A 323 56.59 -32.91 40.26
C SER A 323 55.22 -32.26 40.06
N ALA A 324 54.71 -32.04 38.85
CA ALA A 324 54.36 -32.97 37.76
C ALA A 324 53.07 -33.78 38.04
N GLY A 325 52.06 -33.55 37.18
CA GLY A 325 50.75 -34.22 37.10
C GLY A 325 49.67 -33.17 36.82
N HIS A 326 49.37 -32.74 35.59
CA HIS A 326 48.75 -33.45 34.45
C HIS A 326 47.49 -34.26 34.82
N GLY A 327 46.35 -33.82 34.30
CA GLY A 327 45.26 -34.70 33.85
C GLY A 327 43.88 -34.46 34.47
N ALA A 328 43.10 -33.56 33.86
CA ALA A 328 41.70 -33.73 33.39
C ALA A 328 41.02 -32.37 33.27
#